data_AF-A0A2G9TE86-F1
#
_entry.id   AF-A0A2G9TE86-F1
#
_cell.length_a   1.000
_cell.length_b   1.000
_cell.length_c   1.000
_cell.angle_alpha   90.00
_cell.angle_beta   90.00
_cell.angle_gamma   90.00
#
_symmetry.space_group_name_H-M   'P 1'
#
loop_
_entity.id
_entity.type
_entity.pdbx_description
1 polymer ?
#
loop_
_entity_poly.entity_id
_entity_poly.type
_entity_poly.pdbx_seq_one_letter_code
_entity_poly.pdbx_strand_id
1 'polypeptide(L)'
;MTDTERLQLDTVEELCHGPPAWLWHYLRRSKMGGFFLPLSGGQDSSSVAAMVRLMCNKVCGAVKHRRLTDGGDDPAYYLNGQRVGEDPAELCHKLLFTCYMASEHSSAKTRACADGLAKDINSNHSSMSIDSVVSAALSEFKSAKGFIPSFDVSQMFIGLF
;
A
#
# COMPACT_ATOMS: atom_id res chain seq x y z
N MET A 1 33.52 -23.03 14.96
CA MET A 1 33.34 -22.78 13.52
C MET A 1 32.78 -21.38 13.42
N THR A 2 33.59 -20.46 12.94
CA THR A 2 33.23 -19.05 12.74
C THR A 2 32.11 -18.95 11.73
N ASP A 3 31.02 -18.32 12.14
CA ASP A 3 29.83 -18.04 11.35
C ASP A 3 30.23 -17.02 10.27
N THR A 4 30.66 -17.52 9.11
CA THR A 4 31.06 -16.67 7.99
C THR A 4 29.80 -15.95 7.50
N GLU A 5 29.74 -14.65 7.76
CA GLU A 5 28.65 -13.74 7.44
C GLU A 5 28.01 -14.05 6.08
N ARG A 6 26.70 -14.26 6.08
CA ARG A 6 25.88 -14.35 4.87
C ARG A 6 25.86 -12.95 4.23
N LEU A 7 26.88 -12.64 3.43
CA LEU A 7 27.09 -11.32 2.82
C LEU A 7 26.04 -10.94 1.78
N GLN A 8 25.30 -11.92 1.24
CA GLN A 8 24.25 -11.71 0.25
C GLN A 8 22.89 -12.12 0.82
N LEU A 9 21.93 -11.20 0.74
CA LEU A 9 20.54 -11.43 1.10
C LEU A 9 19.86 -12.30 0.03
N ASP A 10 18.87 -13.09 0.44
CA ASP A 10 17.98 -13.74 -0.52
C ASP A 10 17.11 -12.72 -1.28
N THR A 11 16.60 -13.08 -2.44
CA THR A 11 15.79 -12.19 -3.30
C THR A 11 14.59 -11.61 -2.55
N VAL A 12 13.92 -12.41 -1.72
CA VAL A 12 12.78 -11.95 -0.92
C VAL A 12 13.25 -10.99 0.18
N GLU A 13 14.39 -11.28 0.83
CA GLU A 13 14.96 -10.40 1.84
C GLU A 13 15.37 -9.04 1.23
N GLU A 14 15.98 -9.04 0.04
CA GLU A 14 16.28 -7.81 -0.70
C GLU A 14 15.02 -7.00 -0.99
N LEU A 15 13.94 -7.65 -1.44
CA LEU A 15 12.65 -7.00 -1.69
C LEU A 15 12.01 -6.44 -0.40
N CYS A 16 12.20 -7.12 0.72
CA CYS A 16 11.74 -6.65 2.04
C CYS A 16 12.61 -5.52 2.62
N HIS A 17 13.79 -5.25 2.05
CA HIS A 17 14.75 -4.26 2.56
C HIS A 17 14.86 -3.01 1.67
N GLY A 18 15.12 -3.19 0.38
CA GLY A 18 15.41 -2.11 -0.56
C GLY A 18 14.19 -1.20 -0.82
N PRO A 19 13.11 -1.71 -1.44
CA PRO A 19 11.91 -0.92 -1.72
C PRO A 19 11.32 -0.22 -0.49
N PRO A 20 11.19 -0.86 0.68
CA PRO A 20 10.71 -0.18 1.89
C PRO A 20 11.60 0.98 2.34
N ALA A 21 12.93 0.82 2.31
CA ALA A 21 13.84 1.91 2.64
C ALA A 21 13.75 3.07 1.64
N TRP A 22 13.60 2.75 0.35
CA TRP A 22 13.40 3.74 -0.70
C TRP A 22 12.08 4.51 -0.53
N LEU A 23 10.97 3.84 -0.20
CA LEU A 23 9.67 4.48 0.06
C LEU A 23 9.77 5.51 1.19
N TRP A 24 10.48 5.21 2.28
CA TRP A 24 10.68 6.16 3.37
C TRP A 24 11.43 7.41 2.91
N HIS A 25 12.51 7.20 2.17
CA HIS A 25 13.32 8.28 1.63
C HIS A 25 12.51 9.14 0.65
N TYR A 26 11.74 8.51 -0.24
CA TYR A 26 10.89 9.20 -1.20
C TYR A 26 9.80 10.02 -0.50
N LEU A 27 9.11 9.45 0.49
CA LEU A 27 8.07 10.12 1.27
C LEU A 27 8.61 11.39 1.94
N ARG A 28 9.72 11.28 2.68
CA ARG A 28 10.29 12.44 3.39
C ARG A 28 10.78 13.53 2.43
N ARG A 29 11.39 13.15 1.29
CA ARG A 29 11.96 14.12 0.34
C ARG A 29 10.92 14.78 -0.54
N SER A 30 9.81 14.10 -0.82
CA SER A 30 8.66 14.68 -1.52
C SER A 30 7.85 15.63 -0.64
N LYS A 31 8.08 15.62 0.69
CA LYS A 31 7.31 16.40 1.69
C LYS A 31 5.81 16.08 1.68
N MET A 32 5.45 14.87 1.23
CA MET A 32 4.07 14.39 1.23
C MET A 32 3.69 13.82 2.61
N GLY A 33 2.40 13.82 2.91
CA GLY A 33 1.87 13.33 4.19
C GLY A 33 1.70 11.81 4.28
N GLY A 34 1.79 11.09 3.17
CA GLY A 34 1.56 9.65 3.12
C GLY A 34 1.37 9.11 1.70
N PHE A 35 0.79 7.93 1.62
CA PHE A 35 0.50 7.18 0.41
C PHE A 35 -1.00 6.91 0.30
N PHE A 36 -1.52 6.97 -0.92
CA PHE A 36 -2.85 6.48 -1.26
C PHE A 36 -2.71 5.29 -2.20
N LEU A 37 -3.28 4.14 -1.84
CA LEU A 37 -3.16 2.89 -2.56
C LEU A 37 -4.55 2.30 -2.85
N PRO A 38 -4.99 2.26 -4.12
CA PRO A 38 -6.11 1.44 -4.52
C PRO A 38 -5.80 -0.03 -4.24
N LEU A 39 -6.47 -0.61 -3.26
CA LEU A 39 -6.22 -1.98 -2.79
C LEU A 39 -7.29 -2.89 -3.38
N SER A 40 -6.92 -3.71 -4.36
CA SER A 40 -7.86 -4.56 -5.09
C SER A 40 -8.09 -5.93 -4.44
N GLY A 41 -7.26 -6.30 -3.46
CA GLY A 41 -7.19 -7.67 -2.92
C GLY A 41 -6.41 -8.64 -3.81
N GLY A 42 -5.83 -8.16 -4.92
CA GLY A 42 -4.88 -8.91 -5.75
C GLY A 42 -3.46 -8.87 -5.20
N GLN A 43 -2.59 -9.75 -5.71
CA GLN A 43 -1.22 -9.95 -5.21
C GLN A 43 -0.35 -8.69 -5.34
N ASP A 44 -0.45 -7.96 -6.45
CA ASP A 44 0.39 -6.77 -6.69
C ASP A 44 0.10 -5.65 -5.69
N SER A 45 -1.17 -5.25 -5.57
CA SER A 45 -1.57 -4.20 -4.62
C SER A 45 -1.30 -4.63 -3.17
N SER A 46 -1.45 -5.92 -2.86
CA SER A 46 -1.13 -6.48 -1.55
C SER A 46 0.37 -6.42 -1.25
N SER A 47 1.21 -6.68 -2.24
CA SER A 47 2.67 -6.61 -2.12
C SER A 47 3.14 -5.18 -1.85
N VAL A 48 2.56 -4.19 -2.55
CA VAL A 48 2.85 -2.77 -2.30
C VAL A 48 2.40 -2.36 -0.89
N ALA A 49 1.22 -2.78 -0.44
CA ALA A 49 0.74 -2.52 0.91
C ALA A 49 1.68 -3.12 1.98
N ALA A 50 2.15 -4.35 1.75
CA ALA A 50 3.12 -5.01 2.61
C ALA A 50 4.48 -4.26 2.65
N MET A 51 4.97 -3.75 1.52
CA MET A 51 6.19 -2.94 1.48
C MET A 51 6.08 -1.69 2.34
N VAL A 52 4.94 -0.99 2.32
CA VAL A 52 4.71 0.18 3.18
C VAL A 52 4.66 -0.21 4.66
N ARG A 53 4.09 -1.37 5.01
CA ARG A 53 4.14 -1.86 6.39
C ARG A 53 5.56 -2.20 6.84
N LEU A 54 6.35 -2.86 5.98
CA LEU A 54 7.76 -3.16 6.24
C LEU A 54 8.58 -1.88 6.39
N MET A 55 8.28 -0.84 5.62
CA MET A 55 8.88 0.48 5.77
C MET A 55 8.61 1.01 7.18
N CYS A 56 7.36 0.97 7.63
CA CYS A 56 6.99 1.42 8.98
C CYS A 56 7.75 0.63 10.06
N ASN A 57 7.84 -0.70 9.94
CA ASN A 57 8.58 -1.54 10.88
C ASN A 57 10.05 -1.13 10.98
N LYS A 58 10.70 -0.88 9.84
CA LYS A 58 12.11 -0.46 9.78
C LYS A 58 12.34 0.92 10.39
N VAL A 59 11.48 1.88 10.06
CA VAL A 59 11.60 3.25 10.58
C VAL A 59 11.42 3.25 12.09
N CYS A 60 10.35 2.66 12.62
CA CYS A 60 10.12 2.58 14.06
C CYS A 60 11.22 1.79 14.78
N GLY A 61 11.71 0.70 14.18
CA GLY A 61 12.84 -0.07 14.71
C GLY A 61 14.12 0.76 14.80
N ALA A 62 14.43 1.56 13.78
CA ALA A 62 15.58 2.45 13.77
C ALA A 62 15.44 3.60 14.78
N VAL A 63 14.25 4.18 14.93
CA VAL A 63 13.96 5.18 15.99
C VAL A 63 14.23 4.61 17.37
N LYS A 64 13.68 3.41 17.64
CA LYS A 64 13.86 2.71 18.92
C LYS A 64 15.32 2.39 19.18
N HIS A 65 16.03 1.86 18.18
CA HIS A 65 17.46 1.54 18.30
C HIS A 65 18.28 2.77 18.63
N ARG A 66 18.12 3.88 17.89
CA ARG A 66 18.86 5.12 18.16
C ARG A 66 18.58 5.73 19.52
N ARG A 67 17.32 5.64 20.01
CA ARG A 67 16.99 6.06 21.38
C ARG A 67 17.80 5.30 22.43
N LEU A 68 18.10 4.03 22.18
CA LEU A 68 18.82 3.15 23.10
C LEU A 68 20.35 3.27 22.99
N THR A 69 20.90 3.58 21.81
CA THR A 69 22.35 3.63 21.59
C THR A 69 22.93 5.04 21.72
N ASP A 70 22.54 5.95 20.83
CA ASP A 70 23.31 7.18 20.59
C ASP A 70 22.58 8.43 21.09
N GLY A 71 21.28 8.32 21.39
CA GLY A 71 20.43 9.42 21.88
C GLY A 71 20.29 10.62 20.93
N GLY A 72 20.98 10.59 19.77
CA GLY A 72 21.06 11.70 18.82
C GLY A 72 19.75 11.97 18.10
N ASP A 73 19.50 13.25 17.86
CA ASP A 73 18.38 13.72 17.03
C ASP A 73 18.77 13.63 15.55
N ASP A 74 18.07 12.80 14.77
CA ASP A 74 18.33 12.61 13.35
C ASP A 74 17.09 13.04 12.55
N PRO A 75 17.21 14.07 11.68
CA PRO A 75 16.14 14.53 10.79
C PRO A 75 15.55 13.42 9.90
N ALA A 76 16.25 12.30 9.74
CA ALA A 76 15.76 11.13 9.01
C ALA A 76 14.51 10.48 9.60
N TYR A 77 14.22 10.73 10.88
CA TYR A 77 13.05 10.18 11.58
C TYR A 77 12.00 11.24 11.92
N TYR A 78 12.00 12.34 11.17
CA TYR A 78 10.95 13.33 11.21
C TYR A 78 10.09 13.24 9.96
N LEU A 79 8.78 13.39 10.15
CA LEU A 79 7.80 13.53 9.10
C LEU A 79 6.97 14.78 9.40
N ASN A 80 6.89 15.70 8.45
CA ASN A 80 6.18 16.97 8.61
C ASN A 80 6.54 17.74 9.90
N GLY A 81 7.83 17.71 10.27
CA GLY A 81 8.34 18.39 11.48
C GLY A 81 8.03 17.67 12.80
N GLN A 82 7.37 16.51 12.78
CA GLN A 82 7.10 15.69 13.96
C GLN A 82 7.98 14.45 13.96
N ARG A 83 8.51 14.09 15.12
CA ARG A 83 9.30 12.87 15.28
C ARG A 83 8.39 11.65 15.13
N VAL A 84 8.84 10.67 14.35
CA VAL A 84 8.15 9.40 14.16
C VAL A 84 8.18 8.60 15.47
N GLY A 85 7.05 7.97 15.80
CA GLY A 85 6.92 7.11 16.98
C GLY A 85 7.57 5.73 16.81
N GLU A 86 7.39 4.88 17.81
CA GLU A 86 7.98 3.52 17.84
C GLU A 86 6.97 2.40 17.52
N ASP A 87 5.69 2.73 17.29
CA ASP A 87 4.67 1.76 16.87
C ASP A 87 4.52 1.76 15.32
N PRO A 88 4.95 0.68 14.64
CA PRO A 88 4.81 0.57 13.19
C PRO A 88 3.36 0.54 12.72
N ALA A 89 2.43 0.00 13.52
CA ALA A 89 1.03 -0.09 13.15
C ALA A 89 0.36 1.27 13.15
N GLU A 90 0.63 2.10 14.17
CA GLU A 90 0.15 3.48 14.20
C GLU A 90 0.77 4.32 13.08
N LEU A 91 2.07 4.12 12.80
CA LEU A 91 2.72 4.81 11.70
C LEU A 91 2.10 4.42 10.36
N CYS A 92 1.83 3.13 10.14
CA CYS A 92 1.15 2.64 8.95
C CYS A 92 -0.25 3.25 8.81
N HIS A 93 -1.01 3.34 9.91
CA HIS A 93 -2.35 3.95 9.89
C HIS A 93 -2.33 5.42 9.48
N LYS A 94 -1.31 6.18 9.94
CA LYS A 94 -1.15 7.60 9.59
C LYS A 94 -0.68 7.80 8.15
N LEU A 95 0.11 6.87 7.63
CA LEU A 95 0.78 7.02 6.33
C LEU A 95 0.06 6.37 5.18
N LEU A 96 -0.59 5.23 5.38
CA LEU A 96 -1.13 4.42 4.30
C LEU A 96 -2.66 4.51 4.29
N PHE A 97 -3.18 5.22 3.31
CA PHE A 97 -4.60 5.24 2.99
C PHE A 97 -4.86 4.21 1.90
N THR A 98 -5.69 3.22 2.20
CA THR A 98 -6.08 2.20 1.23
C THR A 98 -7.55 2.36 0.86
N CYS A 99 -7.86 2.11 -0.41
CA CYS A 99 -9.24 2.18 -0.90
C CYS A 99 -9.57 0.97 -1.77
N TYR A 100 -10.58 0.18 -1.37
CA TYR A 100 -11.17 -0.83 -2.23
C TYR A 100 -12.24 -0.18 -3.11
N MET A 101 -11.96 -0.07 -4.40
CA MET A 101 -12.87 0.52 -5.40
C MET A 101 -13.65 -0.59 -6.10
N ALA A 102 -14.85 -0.88 -5.59
CA ALA A 102 -15.70 -1.94 -6.09
C ALA A 102 -16.49 -1.51 -7.32
N SER A 103 -16.66 -2.43 -8.26
CA SER A 103 -17.64 -2.36 -9.35
C SER A 103 -18.68 -3.47 -9.25
N GLU A 104 -19.72 -3.42 -10.08
CA GLU A 104 -20.73 -4.47 -10.23
C GLU A 104 -20.15 -5.88 -10.45
N HIS A 105 -18.95 -5.99 -11.01
CA HIS A 105 -18.27 -7.27 -11.27
C HIS A 105 -17.25 -7.68 -10.20
N SER A 106 -17.17 -6.93 -9.10
CA SER A 106 -16.21 -7.22 -8.03
C SER A 106 -16.65 -8.38 -7.14
N SER A 107 -15.76 -9.36 -6.94
CA SER A 107 -16.05 -10.54 -6.13
C SER A 107 -16.03 -10.22 -4.62
N ALA A 108 -16.88 -10.91 -3.84
CA ALA A 108 -16.83 -10.83 -2.37
C ALA A 108 -15.48 -11.29 -1.80
N LYS A 109 -14.80 -12.21 -2.49
CA LYS A 109 -13.49 -12.73 -2.09
C LYS A 109 -12.41 -11.65 -2.14
N THR A 110 -12.31 -10.90 -3.24
CA THR A 110 -11.29 -9.84 -3.39
C THR A 110 -11.51 -8.71 -2.40
N ARG A 111 -12.77 -8.35 -2.12
CA ARG A 111 -13.11 -7.42 -1.04
C ARG A 111 -12.63 -7.93 0.32
N ALA A 112 -12.99 -9.16 0.69
CA ALA A 112 -12.59 -9.75 1.97
C ALA A 112 -11.06 -9.83 2.12
N CYS A 113 -10.33 -10.15 1.05
CA CYS A 113 -8.87 -10.13 1.04
C CYS A 113 -8.31 -8.72 1.28
N ALA A 114 -8.86 -7.69 0.62
CA ALA A 114 -8.44 -6.31 0.82
C ALA A 114 -8.72 -5.83 2.25
N ASP A 115 -9.93 -6.07 2.77
CA ASP A 115 -10.34 -5.70 4.13
C ASP A 115 -9.46 -6.39 5.18
N GLY A 116 -9.22 -7.70 5.01
CA GLY A 116 -8.37 -8.49 5.90
C GLY A 116 -6.94 -7.99 5.94
N LEU A 117 -6.31 -7.81 4.77
CA LEU A 117 -4.95 -7.30 4.69
C LEU A 117 -4.83 -5.89 5.28
N ALA A 118 -5.78 -5.01 4.96
CA ALA A 118 -5.77 -3.64 5.44
C ALA A 118 -5.88 -3.56 6.97
N LYS A 119 -6.66 -4.46 7.57
CA LYS A 119 -6.75 -4.65 9.03
C LYS A 119 -5.43 -5.16 9.61
N ASP A 120 -4.83 -6.19 9.01
CA ASP A 120 -3.60 -6.81 9.51
C ASP A 120 -2.42 -5.84 9.50
N ILE A 121 -2.30 -5.01 8.45
CA ILE A 121 -1.25 -3.98 8.36
C ILE A 121 -1.61 -2.68 9.09
N ASN A 122 -2.85 -2.56 9.59
CA ASN A 122 -3.40 -1.38 10.22
C ASN A 122 -3.36 -0.11 9.33
N SER A 123 -3.69 -0.24 8.04
CA SER A 123 -3.83 0.93 7.15
C SER A 123 -5.15 1.66 7.40
N ASN A 124 -5.23 2.94 7.00
CA ASN A 124 -6.49 3.68 6.99
C ASN A 124 -7.31 3.24 5.76
N HIS A 125 -8.18 2.26 5.96
CA HIS A 125 -8.92 1.60 4.89
C HIS A 125 -10.30 2.21 4.65
N SER A 126 -10.65 2.36 3.38
CA SER A 126 -11.98 2.75 2.94
C SER A 126 -12.46 1.81 1.82
N SER A 127 -13.77 1.66 1.70
CA SER A 127 -14.39 0.90 0.61
C SER A 127 -15.43 1.78 -0.05
N MET A 128 -15.42 1.85 -1.39
CA MET A 128 -16.39 2.64 -2.14
C MET A 128 -16.79 1.93 -3.43
N SER A 129 -18.03 2.12 -3.89
CA SER A 129 -18.46 1.71 -5.23
C SER A 129 -18.19 2.83 -6.23
N ILE A 130 -17.71 2.46 -7.42
CA ILE A 130 -17.50 3.38 -8.54
C ILE A 130 -18.63 3.33 -9.57
N ASP A 131 -19.66 2.51 -9.35
CA ASP A 131 -20.70 2.21 -10.33
C ASP A 131 -21.49 3.45 -10.74
N SER A 132 -21.72 4.38 -9.81
CA SER A 132 -22.38 5.66 -10.09
C SER A 132 -21.55 6.53 -11.03
N VAL A 133 -20.24 6.57 -10.86
CA VAL A 133 -19.30 7.33 -11.71
C VAL A 133 -19.23 6.70 -13.09
N VAL A 134 -19.13 5.37 -13.16
CA VAL A 134 -19.14 4.63 -14.43
C VAL A 134 -20.45 4.85 -15.19
N SER A 135 -21.58 4.78 -14.50
CA SER A 135 -22.91 4.99 -15.10
C SER A 135 -23.06 6.41 -15.66
N ALA A 136 -22.59 7.42 -14.93
CA ALA A 136 -22.61 8.81 -15.40
C ALA A 136 -21.76 8.98 -16.67
N ALA A 137 -20.55 8.41 -16.69
CA ALA A 137 -19.67 8.46 -17.86
C ALA A 137 -20.28 7.77 -19.10
N LEU A 138 -20.92 6.60 -18.90
CA LEU A 138 -21.62 5.89 -19.97
C LEU A 138 -22.84 6.66 -20.49
N SER A 139 -23.55 7.38 -19.61
CA SER A 139 -24.67 8.25 -19.99
C SER A 139 -24.22 9.39 -20.91
N GLU A 140 -23.14 10.07 -20.55
CA GLU A 140 -22.55 11.12 -21.40
C GLU A 140 -22.06 10.57 -22.75
N PHE A 141 -21.42 9.41 -22.73
CA PHE A 141 -20.97 8.75 -23.95
C PHE A 141 -22.14 8.42 -24.89
N LYS A 142 -23.24 7.89 -24.34
CA LYS A 142 -24.46 7.61 -25.11
C LYS A 142 -25.02 8.87 -25.75
N SER A 143 -25.07 9.98 -25.00
CA SER A 143 -25.52 11.27 -25.51
C SER A 143 -24.64 11.77 -26.66
N ALA A 144 -23.33 11.58 -26.59
CA ALA A 144 -22.39 12.04 -27.60
C ALA A 144 -22.28 11.14 -28.85
N LYS A 145 -22.46 9.81 -28.70
CA LYS A 145 -22.17 8.81 -29.74
C LYS A 145 -23.38 8.00 -30.21
N GLY A 146 -24.52 8.08 -29.52
CA GLY A 146 -25.76 7.40 -29.90
C GLY A 146 -25.81 5.91 -29.56
N PHE A 147 -24.79 5.35 -28.91
CA PHE A 147 -24.78 3.97 -28.44
C PHE A 147 -24.05 3.83 -27.10
N ILE A 148 -24.31 2.73 -26.37
CA ILE A 148 -23.58 2.37 -25.15
C ILE A 148 -22.64 1.21 -25.49
N PRO A 149 -21.33 1.29 -25.20
CA PRO A 149 -20.41 0.17 -25.32
C PRO A 149 -20.83 -0.99 -24.39
N SER A 150 -20.83 -2.22 -24.91
CA SER A 150 -21.14 -3.43 -24.15
C SER A 150 -19.89 -4.26 -23.92
N PHE A 151 -19.81 -4.94 -22.77
CA PHE A 151 -18.75 -5.90 -22.49
C PHE A 151 -18.88 -7.14 -23.40
N ASP A 152 -17.74 -7.65 -23.85
CA ASP A 152 -17.67 -8.95 -24.48
C ASP A 152 -17.79 -10.03 -23.40
N VAL A 153 -18.92 -10.75 -23.41
CA VAL A 153 -19.21 -11.80 -22.42
C VAL A 153 -18.31 -13.03 -22.62
N SER A 154 -17.58 -13.13 -23.73
CA SER A 154 -16.68 -14.25 -24.04
C SER A 154 -15.34 -14.20 -23.31
N GLN A 155 -14.96 -13.07 -22.70
CA GLN A 155 -13.70 -12.94 -21.93
C GLN A 155 -13.88 -13.06 -20.41
N MET A 156 -15.09 -13.32 -19.89
CA MET A 156 -15.34 -13.40 -18.44
C MET A 156 -14.77 -14.68 -17.77
N PHE A 157 -14.09 -15.54 -18.53
CA PHE A 157 -13.54 -16.83 -18.06
C PHE A 157 -12.01 -17.00 -18.18
N ILE A 158 -11.25 -15.97 -18.56
CA ILE A 158 -9.80 -16.13 -18.75
C ILE A 158 -9.03 -15.14 -17.87
N GLY A 159 -8.36 -15.66 -16.84
CA GLY A 159 -7.26 -14.94 -16.19
C GLY A 159 -7.19 -14.98 -14.66
N LEU A 160 -7.44 -16.12 -14.01
CA LEU A 160 -6.80 -16.43 -12.72
C LEU A 160 -5.57 -17.29 -13.04
N PHE A 161 -4.43 -16.63 -13.19
CA PHE A 161 -3.12 -17.21 -12.89
C PHE A 161 -2.52 -16.39 -11.75
#